data_AF-A0A7X3RHH2-F1
#
_entry.id   AF-A0A7X3RHH2-F1
#
_cell.length_a   1.000
_cell.length_b   1.000
_cell.length_c   1.000
_cell.angle_alpha   90.00
_cell.angle_beta   90.00
_cell.angle_gamma   90.00
#
_symmetry.space_group_name_H-M   'P 1'
#
loop_
_entity.id
_entity.type
_entity.pdbx_description
1 polymer ?
#
loop_
_entity_poly.entity_id
_entity_poly.type
_entity_poly.pdbx_seq_one_letter_code
_entity_poly.pdbx_strand_id
1 'polypeptide(L)'
;LSTGELDVVFVGPYDLSTSMGISGELDHPRLLDAIKEIIRLAQAHNIALGCYVNDFESGEQWLRSGVQLIACGNDAFLLTRKFAEEHQKFKNAAASK
;
A
#
# COMPACT_ATOMS: atom_id res chain seq x y z
N LEU A 1 16.38 -11.07 -8.96
CA LEU A 1 15.86 -12.17 -8.12
C LEU A 1 16.64 -13.47 -8.38
N SER A 2 17.96 -13.42 -8.24
CA SER A 2 18.86 -14.49 -8.72
C SER A 2 19.65 -15.19 -7.62
N THR A 3 19.42 -14.86 -6.35
CA THR A 3 20.26 -15.28 -5.22
C THR A 3 19.74 -16.50 -4.46
N GLY A 4 18.63 -17.13 -4.88
CA GLY A 4 18.15 -18.43 -4.37
C GLY A 4 17.63 -18.47 -2.92
N GLU A 5 17.93 -17.47 -2.09
CA GLU A 5 17.63 -17.45 -0.64
C GLU A 5 16.53 -16.45 -0.24
N LEU A 6 15.90 -15.77 -1.19
CA LEU A 6 14.90 -14.75 -0.88
C LEU A 6 13.49 -15.35 -0.84
N ASP A 7 12.86 -15.35 0.33
CA ASP A 7 11.48 -15.81 0.50
C ASP A 7 10.44 -14.77 0.04
N VAL A 8 10.71 -13.49 0.32
CA VAL A 8 9.76 -12.40 0.11
C VAL A 8 10.46 -11.14 -0.42
N VAL A 9 9.88 -10.52 -1.46
CA VAL A 9 10.13 -9.11 -1.80
C VAL A 9 9.02 -8.28 -1.17
N PHE A 10 9.34 -7.15 -0.56
CA PHE A 10 8.33 -6.24 -0.01
C PHE A 10 8.42 -4.88 -0.69
N VAL A 11 7.30 -4.37 -1.19
CA VAL A 11 7.21 -3.07 -1.85
C VAL A 11 6.63 -2.05 -0.88
N GLY A 12 7.39 -0.98 -0.64
CA GLY A 12 6.89 0.25 -0.03
C GLY A 12 6.52 1.26 -1.12
N PRO A 13 5.22 1.48 -1.43
CA PRO A 13 4.83 2.38 -2.52
C PRO A 13 5.29 3.82 -2.30
N TYR A 14 5.33 4.28 -1.05
CA TYR A 14 5.82 5.61 -0.69
C TYR A 14 7.30 5.78 -1.01
N ASP A 15 8.16 4.90 -0.50
CA ASP A 15 9.61 4.97 -0.76
C ASP A 15 9.93 4.81 -2.25
N LEU A 16 9.22 3.91 -2.93
CA LEU A 16 9.35 3.72 -4.38
C LEU A 16 8.94 4.99 -5.15
N SER A 17 7.81 5.61 -4.79
CA SER A 17 7.35 6.86 -5.41
C SER A 17 8.35 7.99 -5.22
N THR A 18 8.93 8.12 -4.03
CA THR A 18 9.97 9.11 -3.73
C THR A 18 11.23 8.86 -4.56
N SER A 19 11.67 7.60 -4.67
CA SER A 19 12.82 7.21 -5.49
C SER A 19 12.60 7.49 -6.98
N MET A 20 11.34 7.51 -7.44
CA MET A 20 10.95 7.77 -8.83
C MET A 20 10.70 9.25 -9.14
N GLY A 21 10.81 10.13 -8.13
CA GLY A 21 10.58 11.58 -8.25
C GLY A 21 9.11 12.00 -8.24
N ILE A 22 8.20 11.13 -7.79
CA ILE A 22 6.74 11.32 -7.76
C ILE A 22 6.21 11.08 -6.34
N SER A 23 6.83 11.74 -5.36
CA SER A 23 6.69 11.43 -3.94
C SER A 23 5.24 11.49 -3.45
N GLY A 24 4.71 10.35 -3.02
CA GLY A 24 3.35 10.21 -2.48
C GLY A 24 2.24 10.09 -3.54
N GLU A 25 2.57 10.17 -4.83
CA GLU A 25 1.60 10.01 -5.92
C GLU A 25 1.32 8.52 -6.19
N LEU A 26 0.54 7.89 -5.31
CA LEU A 26 0.33 6.44 -5.33
C LEU A 26 -0.46 5.92 -6.56
N ASP A 27 -1.24 6.79 -7.18
CA ASP A 27 -2.01 6.47 -8.40
C ASP A 27 -1.26 6.83 -9.69
N HIS A 28 -0.02 7.32 -9.58
CA HIS A 28 0.74 7.75 -10.75
C HIS A 28 1.06 6.53 -11.66
N PRO A 29 0.78 6.59 -12.98
CA PRO A 29 0.93 5.44 -13.89
C PRO A 29 2.31 4.77 -13.83
N ARG A 30 3.39 5.57 -13.79
CA ARG A 30 4.77 5.06 -13.63
C ARG A 30 4.94 4.17 -12.38
N LEU A 31 4.37 4.56 -11.24
CA LEU A 31 4.45 3.76 -10.01
C LEU A 31 3.68 2.45 -10.17
N LEU A 32 2.44 2.54 -10.68
CA LEU A 32 1.60 1.36 -10.90
C LEU A 32 2.26 0.37 -11.87
N ASP A 33 2.88 0.85 -12.93
CA ASP A 33 3.58 0.00 -13.90
C ASP A 33 4.86 -0.60 -13.32
N ALA A 34 5.59 0.14 -12.47
CA ALA A 34 6.73 -0.40 -11.74
C ALA A 34 6.30 -1.53 -10.77
N ILE A 35 5.21 -1.35 -10.03
CA ILE A 35 4.68 -2.37 -9.11
C ILE A 35 4.22 -3.61 -9.89
N LYS A 36 3.53 -3.45 -11.04
CA LYS A 36 3.15 -4.57 -11.91
C LYS A 36 4.36 -5.34 -12.44
N GLU A 37 5.44 -4.65 -12.80
CA GLU A 37 6.67 -5.32 -13.23
C GLU A 37 7.33 -6.08 -12.08
N ILE A 38 7.35 -5.52 -10.86
CA ILE A 38 7.83 -6.22 -9.67
C ILE A 38 7.00 -7.48 -9.39
N ILE A 39 5.67 -7.40 -9.50
CA ILE A 39 4.75 -8.55 -9.40
C ILE A 39 5.15 -9.63 -10.41
N ARG A 40 5.28 -9.26 -11.68
CA ARG A 40 5.63 -10.20 -12.77
C ARG A 40 6.97 -10.89 -12.51
N LEU A 41 7.97 -10.14 -12.05
CA LEU A 41 9.30 -10.67 -11.73
C LEU A 41 9.26 -11.59 -10.51
N ALA A 42 8.57 -11.20 -9.43
CA ALA A 42 8.42 -12.03 -8.24
C ALA A 42 7.78 -13.40 -8.57
N GLN A 43 6.70 -13.38 -9.36
CA GLN A 43 6.03 -14.58 -9.85
C GLN A 43 6.93 -15.45 -10.72
N ALA A 44 7.65 -14.86 -11.68
CA ALA A 44 8.57 -15.60 -12.56
C ALA A 44 9.69 -16.32 -11.81
N HIS A 45 10.05 -15.83 -10.62
CA HIS A 45 11.08 -16.40 -9.76
C HIS A 45 10.53 -17.23 -8.59
N ASN A 46 9.21 -17.42 -8.49
CA ASN A 46 8.54 -18.10 -7.36
C ASN A 46 8.87 -17.49 -5.99
N ILE A 47 9.00 -16.16 -5.92
CA ILE A 47 9.25 -15.42 -4.68
C ILE A 47 7.97 -14.71 -4.29
N ALA A 48 7.59 -14.78 -3.02
CA ALA A 48 6.38 -14.12 -2.55
C ALA A 48 6.54 -12.60 -2.59
N LEU A 49 5.46 -11.89 -2.89
CA LEU A 49 5.45 -10.43 -2.88
C LEU A 49 4.58 -9.91 -1.75
N GLY A 50 5.12 -8.94 -1.01
CA GLY A 50 4.40 -8.15 -0.03
C GLY A 50 4.27 -6.68 -0.45
N CYS A 51 3.22 -6.01 0.02
CA CYS A 51 2.98 -4.60 -0.24
C CYS A 51 2.35 -3.89 0.97
N TYR A 52 2.72 -2.63 1.19
CA TYR A 52 2.01 -1.74 2.11
C TYR A 52 0.82 -1.07 1.41
N VAL A 53 -0.33 -1.03 2.09
CA VAL A 53 -1.57 -0.40 1.60
C VAL A 53 -2.22 0.45 2.68
N ASN A 54 -3.00 1.45 2.28
CA ASN A 54 -3.68 2.34 3.22
C ASN A 54 -5.08 1.85 3.62
N ASP A 55 -5.71 1.03 2.77
CA ASP A 55 -7.11 0.67 2.87
C ASP A 55 -7.37 -0.71 2.23
N PHE A 56 -8.62 -1.17 2.38
CA PHE A 56 -9.05 -2.47 1.87
C PHE A 56 -9.06 -2.50 0.35
N GLU A 57 -9.50 -1.42 -0.30
CA GLU A 57 -9.68 -1.33 -1.74
C GLU A 57 -8.35 -1.50 -2.48
N SER A 58 -7.31 -0.78 -2.04
CA SER A 58 -5.95 -0.94 -2.58
C SER A 58 -5.37 -2.32 -2.23
N GLY A 59 -5.61 -2.83 -1.03
CA GLY A 59 -5.26 -4.19 -0.63
C GLY A 59 -5.86 -5.28 -1.55
N GLU A 60 -7.16 -5.19 -1.81
CA GLU A 60 -7.89 -6.12 -2.66
C GLU A 60 -7.37 -6.11 -4.09
N GLN A 61 -7.11 -4.92 -4.64
CA GLN A 61 -6.52 -4.77 -5.98
C GLN A 61 -5.17 -5.52 -6.09
N TRP A 62 -4.30 -5.37 -5.10
CA TRP A 62 -2.98 -6.01 -5.09
C TRP A 62 -3.06 -7.52 -4.87
N LEU A 63 -3.96 -7.99 -3.99
CA LEU A 63 -4.25 -9.41 -3.82
C LEU A 63 -4.68 -10.05 -5.15
N ARG A 64 -5.60 -9.41 -5.87
CA ARG A 64 -6.06 -9.87 -7.20
C ARG A 64 -4.95 -9.88 -8.26
N SER A 65 -3.92 -9.06 -8.06
CA SER A 65 -2.76 -8.98 -8.94
C SER A 65 -1.65 -9.98 -8.58
N GLY A 66 -1.81 -10.77 -7.50
CA GLY A 66 -0.87 -11.81 -7.10
C GLY A 66 0.08 -11.45 -5.96
N VAL A 67 -0.15 -10.33 -5.27
CA VAL A 67 0.51 -10.04 -3.98
C VAL A 67 -0.03 -10.99 -2.91
N GLN A 68 0.83 -11.49 -2.03
CA GLN A 68 0.50 -12.53 -1.05
C GLN A 68 0.59 -12.04 0.40
N LEU A 69 1.33 -10.96 0.64
CA LEU A 69 1.49 -10.35 1.97
C LEU A 69 1.02 -8.89 1.93
N ILE A 70 0.06 -8.53 2.78
CA ILE A 70 -0.47 -7.17 2.84
C ILE A 70 -0.21 -6.59 4.23
N ALA A 71 0.54 -5.48 4.28
CA ALA A 71 0.60 -4.63 5.46
C ALA A 71 -0.42 -3.50 5.30
N CYS A 72 -1.55 -3.60 6.00
CA CYS A 72 -2.63 -2.63 5.89
C CYS A 72 -2.54 -1.60 7.02
N GLY A 73 -2.10 -0.39 6.68
CA GLY A 73 -1.92 0.70 7.62
C GLY A 73 -0.82 0.43 8.66
N ASN A 74 -0.72 1.33 9.62
CA ASN A 74 0.01 1.14 10.87
C ASN A 74 -0.87 1.62 12.04
N ASP A 75 -0.53 1.21 13.25
CA ASP A 75 -1.26 1.53 14.48
C ASP A 75 -1.51 3.03 14.66
N ALA A 76 -0.47 3.86 14.51
CA ALA A 76 -0.57 5.31 14.64
C ALA A 76 -1.50 5.92 13.56
N PHE A 77 -1.39 5.47 12.31
CA PHE A 77 -2.26 5.90 11.23
C PHE A 77 -3.72 5.52 11.49
N LEU A 78 -3.98 4.25 11.81
CA LEU A 78 -5.34 3.76 12.06
C LEU A 78 -5.99 4.45 13.27
N LEU A 79 -5.23 4.65 14.34
CA LEU A 79 -5.70 5.37 15.52
C LEU A 79 -6.02 6.83 15.20
N THR A 80 -5.15 7.50 14.46
CA THR A 80 -5.35 8.89 14.02
C THR A 80 -6.59 9.04 13.15
N ARG A 81 -6.77 8.13 12.17
CA ARG A 81 -7.95 8.08 11.30
C ARG A 81 -9.23 7.92 12.12
N LYS A 82 -9.24 6.98 13.06
CA LYS A 82 -10.41 6.73 13.91
C LYS A 82 -10.77 7.93 14.77
N PHE A 83 -9.79 8.60 15.37
CA PHE A 83 -10.07 9.82 16.15
C PHE A 83 -10.54 10.97 15.27
N ALA A 84 -9.99 11.15 14.08
CA ALA A 84 -10.46 12.17 13.15
C ALA A 84 -11.93 11.94 12.74
N GLU A 85 -12.31 10.68 12.48
CA GLU A 85 -13.70 10.30 12.17
C GLU A 85 -14.66 10.60 13.32
N GLU A 86 -14.33 10.18 14.55
CA GLU A 86 -15.18 10.48 15.71
C GLU A 86 -15.26 11.97 16.01
N HIS A 87 -14.15 12.70 15.89
CA HIS A 87 -14.11 14.15 16.05
C HIS A 87 -15.04 14.87 15.04
N GLN A 88 -15.03 14.43 13.78
CA GLN A 88 -15.89 15.03 12.75
C GLN A 88 -17.39 14.82 13.05
N LYS A 89 -17.77 13.66 13.60
CA LYS A 89 -19.16 13.42 14.04
C LYS A 89 -19.60 14.41 15.11
N PHE A 90 -18.76 14.65 16.12
CA PHE A 90 -19.06 15.64 17.16
C PHE A 90 -19.15 17.06 16.60
N LYS A 91 -18.25 17.45 15.68
CA LYS A 91 -18.33 18.76 15.01
C LYS A 91 -19.65 18.96 14.27
N ASN A 92 -20.11 17.95 13.52
CA ASN A 92 -21.35 18.03 12.76
C ASN A 92 -22.58 18.15 13.68
N ALA A 93 -22.61 17.37 14.76
CA ALA A 93 -23.68 17.43 15.75
C ALA A 93 -23.75 18.77 16.47
N ALA A 94 -22.59 19.38 16.76
CA ALA A 94 -22.53 20.71 17.37
C ALA A 94 -22.99 21.83 16.42
N ALA A 95 -22.68 21.72 15.12
CA ALA A 95 -23.08 22.71 14.10
C ALA A 95 -24.56 22.63 13.70
N SER A 96 -25.24 21.54 14.05
CA SER A 96 -26.68 21.34 13.80
C SER A 96 -27.57 21.83 14.96
N LYS A 97 -26.98 22.52 15.94
CA LYS A 97 -27.68 23.24 17.04
C LYS A 97 -27.73 24.73 16.72
#